data_AF-A0A1S2M005-F1
#
_entry.id   AF-A0A1S2M005-F1
#
_cell.length_a   1.000
_cell.length_b   1.000
_cell.length_c   1.000
_cell.angle_alpha   90.00
_cell.angle_beta   90.00
_cell.angle_gamma   90.00
#
_symmetry.space_group_name_H-M   'P 1'
#
loop_
_entity.id
_entity.type
_entity.pdbx_description
1 polymer ?
#
loop_
_entity_poly.entity_id
_entity_poly.type
_entity_poly.pdbx_seq_one_letter_code
_entity_poly.pdbx_strand_id
1 'polypeptide(L)' 'MGILELGTTPEVRKAFYAVANKIKINEDKKFVYIEPKITVKTRFRNYTKNGYLRTPSFVEFKLN' A
#
# COMPACT_ATOMS: atom_id res chain seq x y z
N MET A 1 8.46 -7.58 7.26
CA MET A 1 7.77 -6.42 6.64
C MET A 1 7.16 -6.88 5.33
N GLY A 2 5.88 -6.58 5.08
CA GLY A 2 5.25 -6.81 3.78
C GLY A 2 5.39 -5.57 2.90
N ILE A 3 5.63 -5.75 1.61
CA ILE A 3 5.72 -4.68 0.61
C ILE A 3 4.78 -5.03 -0.54
N LEU A 4 4.01 -4.05 -1.00
CA LEU A 4 3.10 -4.18 -2.14
C LEU A 4 3.57 -3.23 -3.25
N GLU A 5 4.31 -3.77 -4.22
CA GLU A 5 4.83 -3.01 -5.36
C GLU A 5 4.13 -3.39 -6.67
N LEU A 6 3.65 -4.63 -6.78
CA LEU A 6 3.04 -5.18 -7.99
C LEU A 6 1.63 -4.62 -8.22
N GLY A 7 1.24 -4.47 -9.49
CA GLY A 7 -0.09 -3.99 -9.89
C GLY A 7 -0.31 -2.49 -9.68
N THR A 8 0.72 -1.74 -9.23
CA THR A 8 0.64 -0.29 -9.06
C THR A 8 0.92 0.42 -10.40
N THR A 9 -0.12 0.86 -11.10
CA THR A 9 0.02 1.68 -12.31
C THR A 9 0.39 3.13 -11.96
N PRO A 10 0.93 3.93 -12.89
CA PRO A 10 1.21 5.35 -12.65
C PRO A 10 -0.03 6.13 -12.18
N GLU A 11 -1.21 5.79 -12.70
CA GLU A 11 -2.48 6.38 -12.30
C GLU A 11 -2.85 6.07 -10.84
N VAL A 12 -2.72 4.81 -10.43
CA VAL A 12 -2.94 4.38 -9.04
C VAL A 12 -1.98 5.09 -8.09
N ARG A 13 -0.72 5.24 -8.47
CA ARG A 13 0.28 5.97 -7.67
C ARG A 13 -0.09 7.44 -7.54
N LYS A 14 -0.52 8.09 -8.63
CA LYS A 14 -0.98 9.48 -8.61
C LYS A 14 -2.17 9.67 -7.66
N ALA A 15 -3.15 8.77 -7.71
CA ALA A 15 -4.30 8.78 -6.81
C ALA A 15 -3.88 8.57 -5.35
N PHE A 16 -2.99 7.61 -5.09
CA PHE A 16 -2.43 7.38 -3.75
C PHE A 16 -1.75 8.63 -3.20
N TYR A 17 -0.85 9.27 -3.96
CA TYR A 17 -0.10 10.44 -3.49
C TYR A 17 -0.99 11.66 -3.25
N ALA A 18 -2.09 11.83 -4.00
CA ALA A 18 -3.06 12.90 -3.78
C ALA A 18 -3.71 12.86 -2.39
N VAL A 19 -3.79 11.67 -1.78
CA VAL A 19 -4.30 11.45 -0.42
C VAL A 19 -3.15 11.33 0.58
N ALA A 20 -2.16 10.48 0.32
CA ALA A 20 -1.08 10.14 1.25
C ALA A 20 -0.31 11.36 1.75
N ASN A 21 -0.07 12.35 0.89
CA ASN A 21 0.62 13.59 1.27
C ASN A 21 -0.16 14.42 2.30
N LYS A 22 -1.48 14.32 2.34
CA LYS A 22 -2.35 15.05 3.27
C LYS A 22 -2.42 14.40 4.65
N ILE A 23 -2.13 13.10 4.72
CA ILE A 23 -2.22 12.29 5.94
C ILE A 23 -0.82 11.81 6.40
N LYS A 24 0.23 12.47 5.94
CA LYS A 24 1.61 12.21 6.38
C LYS A 24 1.77 12.62 7.84
N ILE A 25 2.33 11.72 8.65
CA ILE A 25 2.57 11.95 10.07
C ILE A 25 4.05 12.06 10.40
N ASN A 26 4.92 11.39 9.65
CA ASN A 26 6.37 11.43 9.85
C ASN A 26 7.11 10.98 8.58
N GLU A 27 8.42 11.21 8.53
CA GLU A 27 9.31 10.61 7.53
C GLU A 27 10.71 10.37 8.10
N ASP A 28 11.40 9.38 7.56
CA ASP A 28 12.82 9.18 7.73
C ASP A 28 13.52 9.11 6.36
N LYS A 29 14.82 8.80 6.36
CA LYS A 29 15.63 8.72 5.12
C LYS A 29 15.13 7.69 4.11
N LYS A 30 14.30 6.72 4.52
CA LYS A 30 13.85 5.59 3.72
C LYS A 30 12.33 5.57 3.53
N PHE A 31 11.55 5.99 4.53
CA PHE A 31 10.10 5.83 4.52
C PHE A 31 9.35 7.09 4.91
N VAL A 32 8.19 7.28 4.28
CA VAL A 32 7.16 8.22 4.70
C VAL A 32 6.08 7.44 5.45
N TYR A 33 5.78 7.85 6.67
CA TYR A 33 4.74 7.27 7.50
C TYR A 33 3.48 8.11 7.38
N ILE A 34 2.34 7.45 7.15
CA ILE A 34 1.03 8.07 6.97
C ILE A 34 0.03 7.52 7.98
N GLU A 35 -1.03 8.25 8.26
CA GLU A 35 -2.16 7.72 9.02
C GLU A 35 -2.77 6.50 8.30
N PRO A 36 -3.22 5.45 9.03
CA PRO A 36 -3.75 4.23 8.44
C PRO A 36 -5.21 4.40 7.94
N LYS A 37 -5.43 5.40 7.07
CA LYS A 37 -6.75 5.76 6.51
C LYS A 37 -7.00 5.17 5.11
N ILE A 38 -5.99 4.61 4.46
CA ILE A 38 -6.09 4.05 3.12
C ILE A 38 -6.20 2.53 3.23
N THR A 39 -7.31 1.98 2.74
CA THR A 39 -7.52 0.53 2.63
C THR A 39 -7.50 0.11 1.16
N VAL A 40 -6.84 -1.00 0.86
CA VAL A 40 -6.79 -1.58 -0.48
C VAL A 40 -7.20 -3.04 -0.46
N LYS A 41 -7.80 -3.49 -1.56
CA LYS A 41 -7.92 -4.91 -1.86
C LYS A 41 -6.65 -5.35 -2.58
N THR A 42 -6.15 -6.51 -2.18
CA THR A 42 -4.94 -7.10 -2.78
C THR A 42 -5.20 -8.54 -3.20
N ARG A 43 -4.58 -8.94 -4.31
CA ARG A 43 -4.45 -10.35 -4.69
C ARG A 43 -3.06 -10.82 -4.25
N PHE A 44 -2.98 -12.01 -3.68
CA PHE A 44 -1.72 -12.62 -3.25
C PHE A 44 -1.80 -14.13 -3.42
N ARG A 45 -0.63 -14.80 -3.43
CA ARG A 45 -0.59 -16.25 -3.68
C ARG A 45 -1.02 -17.06 -2.45
N ASN A 46 -0.34 -16.80 -1.33
CA ASN A 46 -0.54 -17.49 -0.06
C ASN A 46 0.14 -16.71 1.06
N TYR A 47 -0.10 -17.12 2.30
CA TYR A 47 0.64 -16.63 3.45
C TYR A 47 2.02 -17.28 3.53
N THR A 48 3.02 -16.50 3.94
CA THR A 48 4.33 -17.02 4.36
C THR A 48 4.24 -17.66 5.76
N LYS A 49 5.25 -18.43 6.16
CA LYS A 49 5.31 -19.01 7.52
C LYS A 49 5.20 -17.95 8.64
N ASN A 50 5.61 -16.71 8.36
CA ASN A 50 5.57 -15.60 9.30
C ASN A 50 4.30 -14.73 9.14
N GLY A 51 3.28 -15.20 8.42
CA GLY A 51 1.98 -14.52 8.28
C GLY A 51 1.91 -13.39 7.26
N TYR A 52 2.99 -13.05 6.55
CA TYR A 52 2.94 -12.05 5.47
C TYR A 52 2.34 -12.59 4.17
N LEU A 53 1.82 -11.69 3.34
CA LEU A 53 1.34 -12.02 2.00
C LEU A 53 2.51 -12.30 1.04
N ARG A 54 2.45 -13.41 0.31
CA ARG A 54 3.44 -13.72 -0.73
C ARG A 54 3.02 -13.11 -2.07
N THR A 55 3.92 -12.37 -2.69
CA THR A 55 3.73 -11.68 -3.99
C THR A 55 2.41 -10.91 -4.07
N PRO A 56 2.14 -9.98 -3.13
CA PRO A 56 0.91 -9.21 -3.16
C PRO A 56 0.92 -8.21 -4.33
N SER A 57 -0.23 -8.06 -4.98
CA SER A 57 -0.46 -7.06 -6.01
C SER A 57 -1.69 -6.21 -5.68
N PHE A 58 -1.64 -4.94 -6.07
CA PHE A 58 -2.78 -4.03 -5.99
C PHE A 58 -3.93 -4.54 -6.85
N VAL A 59 -5.17 -4.38 -6.37
CA VAL A 59 -6.39 -4.64 -7.14
C VAL A 59 -7.22 -3.36 -7.23
N GLU A 60 -7.64 -2.81 -6.08
CA GLU A 60 -8.47 -1.61 -6.01
C GLU A 60 -8.35 -0.94 -4.64
N PHE A 61 -8.62 0.37 -4.58
CA PHE A 61 -8.85 1.07 -3.31
C PHE A 61 -10.22 0.69 -2.77
N LYS A 62 -10.30 0.41 -1.47
CA LYS A 62 -11.59 0.21 -0.81
C LYS A 62 -12.12 1.57 -0.38
N LEU A 63 -13.19 2.02 -1.03
CA LEU A 63 -14.01 3.12 -0.55
C LEU A 63 -14.98 2.52 0.47
N ASN A 64 -14.80 2.89 1.74
CA ASN A 64 -15.77 2.61 2.80
C ASN A 64 -16.65 3.84 3.00
#